data_AF-A0AAJ6K377-F1
#
_entry.id   AF-A0AAJ6K377-F1
#
_cell.length_a   1.000
_cell.length_b   1.000
_cell.length_c   1.000
_cell.angle_alpha   90.00
_cell.angle_beta   90.00
_cell.angle_gamma   90.00
#
_symmetry.space_group_name_H-M   'P 1'
#
loop_
_entity.id
_entity.type
_entity.pdbx_description
1 polymer ?
#
loop_
_entity_poly.entity_id
_entity_poly.type
_entity_poly.pdbx_seq_one_letter_code
_entity_poly.pdbx_strand_id
1 'polypeptide(L)'
;MEYIYGNGPKQGQPVAETVTKDYNFTAVDTIDVVTGEVIQTTWSAAQMTATVPSPNITGYIPNVAEVSGQNITHASAPLTTVVTYTGG
;
A
#
# COMPACT_ATOMS: atom_id res chain seq x y z
N MET A 1 -4.41 1.68 -3.70
CA MET A 1 -4.22 1.11 -5.05
C MET A 1 -5.35 1.57 -5.92
N GLU A 2 -5.04 2.31 -6.97
CA GLU A 2 -6.02 2.87 -7.90
C GLU A 2 -5.94 2.14 -9.24
N TYR A 3 -7.07 1.99 -9.90
CA TYR A 3 -7.18 1.32 -11.20
C TYR A 3 -7.83 2.31 -12.17
N ILE A 4 -7.09 2.72 -13.21
CA ILE A 4 -7.56 3.73 -14.16
C ILE A 4 -7.43 3.26 -15.61
N TYR A 5 -8.25 3.80 -16.50
CA TYR A 5 -8.04 3.64 -17.93
C TYR A 5 -6.76 4.34 -18.37
N GLY A 6 -5.87 3.61 -19.05
CA GLY A 6 -4.61 4.12 -19.60
C GLY A 6 -4.76 4.79 -20.96
N ASN A 7 -5.83 4.50 -21.71
CA ASN A 7 -6.10 5.06 -23.03
C ASN A 7 -7.61 5.31 -23.30
N GLY A 8 -7.89 5.97 -24.43
CA GLY A 8 -9.25 6.23 -24.90
C GLY A 8 -9.96 7.40 -24.23
N PRO A 9 -11.26 7.62 -24.52
CA PRO A 9 -12.00 8.78 -24.03
C PRO A 9 -12.22 8.80 -22.50
N LYS A 10 -12.03 7.66 -21.84
CA LYS A 10 -12.09 7.53 -20.37
C LYS A 10 -10.72 7.57 -19.70
N GLN A 11 -9.64 7.89 -20.43
CA GLN A 11 -8.30 7.92 -19.87
C GLN A 11 -8.24 8.72 -18.56
N GLY A 12 -7.58 8.15 -17.55
CA GLY A 12 -7.47 8.73 -16.21
C GLY A 12 -8.68 8.51 -15.31
N GLN A 13 -9.81 8.01 -15.83
CA GLN A 13 -10.98 7.70 -15.00
C GLN A 13 -10.84 6.32 -14.33
N PRO A 14 -11.47 6.12 -13.15
CA PRO A 14 -11.50 4.82 -12.49
C PRO A 14 -12.14 3.73 -13.36
N VAL A 15 -11.52 2.56 -13.42
CA VAL A 15 -12.05 1.35 -14.09
C VAL A 15 -12.48 0.27 -13.11
N ALA A 16 -12.00 0.32 -11.87
CA ALA A 16 -12.39 -0.56 -10.78
C ALA A 16 -12.34 0.20 -9.44
N GLU A 17 -12.88 -0.41 -8.38
CA GLU A 17 -12.82 0.15 -7.03
C GLU A 17 -11.39 0.22 -6.50
N THR A 18 -11.09 1.30 -5.77
CA THR A 18 -9.80 1.48 -5.11
C THR A 18 -9.63 0.47 -3.98
N VAL A 19 -8.46 -0.15 -3.90
CA VAL A 19 -8.08 -1.04 -2.80
C VAL A 19 -7.19 -0.31 -1.81
N THR A 20 -7.60 -0.28 -0.54
CA THR A 20 -6.84 0.28 0.58
C THR A 20 -6.59 -0.82 1.62
N LYS A 21 -5.37 -0.86 2.17
CA LYS A 21 -4.98 -1.80 3.22
C LYS A 21 -4.20 -1.05 4.30
N ASP A 22 -4.61 -1.27 5.55
CA ASP A 22 -3.97 -0.68 6.72
C ASP A 22 -3.02 -1.69 7.37
N TYR A 23 -1.87 -1.18 7.84
CA TYR A 23 -0.87 -1.94 8.58
C TYR A 23 -0.59 -1.21 9.88
N ASN A 24 -0.59 -1.93 10.99
CA ASN A 24 -0.47 -1.36 12.33
C ASN A 24 0.87 -1.75 12.94
N PHE A 25 1.61 -0.76 13.42
CA PHE A 25 2.85 -0.93 14.18
C PHE A 25 2.65 -0.43 15.60
N THR A 26 3.20 -1.15 16.57
CA THR A 26 3.11 -0.81 18.00
C THR A 26 4.50 -0.54 18.55
N ALA A 27 4.63 0.38 19.50
CA ALA A 27 5.87 0.62 20.23
C ALA A 27 5.71 0.26 21.70
N VAL A 28 6.81 -0.16 22.33
CA VAL A 28 6.93 -0.29 23.79
C VAL A 28 8.03 0.66 24.26
N ASP A 29 7.68 1.52 25.20
CA ASP A 29 8.60 2.46 25.83
C ASP A 29 9.11 1.92 27.18
N THR A 30 10.41 2.04 27.39
CA THR A 30 11.07 1.85 28.69
C THR A 30 11.26 3.22 29.31
N ILE A 31 10.72 3.43 30.52
CA ILE A 31 10.67 4.73 31.20
C ILE A 31 11.52 4.69 32.48
N ASP A 32 12.28 5.75 32.73
CA ASP A 32 12.90 6.01 34.02
C ASP A 32 11.83 6.35 35.04
N VAL A 33 11.65 5.53 36.07
CA VAL A 33 10.58 5.74 37.07
C VAL A 33 10.83 6.90 38.03
N VAL A 34 12.06 7.41 38.10
CA VAL A 34 12.45 8.54 38.95
C VAL A 34 12.24 9.86 38.22
N THR A 35 12.67 9.95 36.95
CA THR A 35 12.57 11.19 36.16
C THR A 35 11.34 11.25 35.26
N GLY A 36 10.75 10.11 34.92
CA GLY A 36 9.65 9.99 33.96
C GLY A 36 10.08 10.04 32.49
N GLU A 37 11.38 10.03 32.21
CA GLU A 37 11.91 10.12 30.83
C GLU A 37 11.85 8.77 30.11
N VAL A 38 11.60 8.81 28.79
CA VAL A 38 11.70 7.61 27.94
C VAL A 38 13.17 7.33 27.67
N ILE A 39 13.65 6.19 28.16
CA ILE A 39 15.03 5.71 27.98
C ILE A 39 15.17 5.00 26.62
N GLN A 40 14.13 4.26 26.21
CA GLN A 40 14.15 3.48 24.97
C GLN A 40 12.74 3.29 24.43
N THR A 41 12.58 3.43 23.11
CA THR A 41 11.38 3.04 22.38
C THR A 41 11.71 1.87 21.47
N THR A 42 10.95 0.78 21.58
CA THR A 42 11.12 -0.42 20.73
C THR A 42 9.87 -0.66 19.90
N TRP A 43 9.99 -0.53 18.58
CA TRP A 43 8.90 -0.77 17.64
C TRP A 43 8.72 -2.25 17.32
N SER A 44 7.50 -2.62 16.97
CA SER A 44 7.16 -3.91 16.38
C SER A 44 7.96 -4.17 15.10
N ALA A 45 8.17 -5.43 14.77
CA ALA A 45 8.91 -5.85 13.58
C ALA A 45 8.31 -5.29 12.27
N ALA A 46 9.14 -5.27 11.23
CA ALA A 46 8.71 -4.97 9.87
C ALA A 46 7.60 -5.94 9.43
N GLN A 47 6.69 -5.45 8.58
CA GLN A 47 5.61 -6.23 8.00
C GLN A 47 5.77 -6.30 6.49
N MET A 48 5.36 -7.40 5.89
CA MET A 48 5.27 -7.54 4.43
C MET A 48 3.85 -7.21 3.99
N THR A 49 3.68 -6.28 3.06
CA THR A 49 2.35 -6.02 2.49
C THR A 49 1.89 -7.22 1.67
N ALA A 50 0.58 -7.45 1.65
CA ALA A 50 0.01 -8.51 0.84
C ALA A 50 0.11 -8.16 -0.66
N THR A 51 0.51 -9.14 -1.49
CA THR A 51 0.36 -9.06 -2.94
C THR A 51 -1.11 -8.81 -3.31
N VAL A 52 -1.35 -7.95 -4.28
CA VAL A 52 -2.69 -7.62 -4.75
C VAL A 52 -2.78 -7.89 -6.26
N PRO A 53 -3.60 -8.85 -6.71
CA PRO A 53 -3.83 -9.06 -8.12
C PRO A 53 -4.63 -7.89 -8.72
N SER A 54 -4.33 -7.55 -9.97
CA SER A 54 -5.10 -6.56 -10.73
C SER A 54 -6.45 -7.16 -11.14
N PRO A 55 -7.57 -6.44 -10.95
CA PRO A 55 -8.88 -6.87 -11.44
C PRO A 55 -8.88 -7.23 -12.92
N ASN A 56 -9.59 -8.29 -13.28
CA ASN A 56 -9.81 -8.62 -14.69
C ASN A 56 -10.92 -7.73 -15.26
N ILE A 57 -10.58 -6.90 -16.26
CA ILE A 57 -11.53 -6.00 -16.92
C ILE A 57 -11.64 -6.43 -18.38
N THR A 58 -12.83 -6.87 -18.81
CA THR A 58 -13.06 -7.36 -20.17
C THR A 58 -12.66 -6.34 -21.23
N GLY A 59 -11.79 -6.75 -22.16
CA GLY A 59 -11.32 -5.91 -23.26
C GLY A 59 -10.12 -5.02 -22.91
N TYR A 60 -9.60 -5.09 -21.69
CA TYR A 60 -8.46 -4.30 -21.23
C TYR A 60 -7.36 -5.18 -20.64
N ILE A 61 -6.11 -4.76 -20.82
CA ILE A 61 -4.94 -5.41 -20.23
C ILE A 61 -4.32 -4.44 -19.21
N PRO A 62 -4.17 -4.83 -17.93
CA PRO A 62 -3.47 -4.00 -16.97
C PRO A 62 -1.96 -3.96 -17.27
N ASN A 63 -1.31 -2.85 -16.94
CA ASN A 63 0.15 -2.70 -17.10
C ASN A 63 0.94 -3.67 -16.22
N VAL A 64 0.37 -4.10 -15.09
CA VAL A 64 0.90 -5.13 -14.20
C VAL A 64 -0.22 -6.10 -13.80
N ALA A 65 0.04 -7.41 -13.87
CA ALA A 65 -0.95 -8.42 -13.49
C ALA A 65 -1.22 -8.46 -11.98
N GLU A 66 -0.22 -8.11 -11.18
CA GLU A 66 -0.32 -7.98 -9.73
C GLU A 66 0.72 -6.98 -9.22
N VAL A 67 0.44 -6.40 -8.05
CA VAL A 67 1.38 -5.57 -7.30
C VAL A 67 1.97 -6.42 -6.20
N SER A 68 3.27 -6.71 -6.29
CA SER A 68 4.00 -7.51 -5.30
C SER A 68 4.00 -6.89 -3.91
N GLY A 69 4.09 -7.75 -2.90
CA GLY A 69 4.29 -7.32 -1.52
C GLY A 69 5.56 -6.48 -1.34
N GLN A 70 5.50 -5.49 -0.47
CA GLN A 70 6.58 -4.59 -0.10
C GLN A 70 6.86 -4.71 1.39
N ASN A 71 8.14 -4.70 1.76
CA ASN A 71 8.52 -4.69 3.18
C ASN A 71 8.40 -3.28 3.74
N ILE A 72 7.61 -3.12 4.81
CA ILE A 72 7.31 -1.84 5.45
C ILE A 72 7.64 -1.86 6.94
N THR A 73 8.00 -0.70 7.47
CA THR A 73 8.25 -0.48 8.90
C THR A 73 7.39 0.67 9.41
N HIS A 74 7.42 0.92 10.72
CA HIS A 74 6.74 2.08 11.32
C HIS A 74 7.16 3.43 10.73
N ALA A 75 8.33 3.51 10.09
CA ALA A 75 8.87 4.73 9.47
C ALA A 75 8.57 4.83 7.97
N SER A 76 7.94 3.80 7.37
CA SER A 76 7.60 3.81 5.96
C SER A 76 6.50 4.83 5.67
N ALA A 77 6.67 5.59 4.59
CA ALA A 77 5.60 6.44 4.06
C ALA A 77 4.45 5.58 3.48
N PRO A 78 3.23 6.13 3.36
CA PRO A 78 2.13 5.46 2.68
C PRO A 78 2.50 5.06 1.25
N LEU A 79 2.09 3.86 0.84
CA LEU A 79 2.34 3.32 -0.50
C LEU A 79 1.15 3.63 -1.41
N THR A 80 1.40 4.41 -2.46
CA THR A 80 0.41 4.69 -3.51
C THR A 80 0.83 4.01 -4.80
N THR A 81 -0.06 3.18 -5.36
CA THR A 81 0.17 2.47 -6.62
C THR A 81 -1.03 2.67 -7.53
N VAL A 82 -0.76 3.03 -8.78
CA VAL A 82 -1.75 3.20 -9.84
C VAL A 82 -1.50 2.15 -10.91
N VAL A 83 -2.51 1.35 -11.20
CA VAL A 83 -2.53 0.35 -12.27
C VAL A 83 -3.34 0.91 -13.43
N THR A 84 -2.73 0.96 -14.61
CA THR A 84 -3.36 1.48 -15.82
C THR A 84 -3.84 0.35 -16.72
N TYR A 85 -5.01 0.51 -17.34
CA TYR A 85 -5.63 -0.47 -18.22
C TYR A 85 -5.65 0.01 -19.66
N THR A 86 -5.03 -0.74 -20.56
CA THR A 86 -5.00 -0.42 -22.00
C THR A 86 -5.95 -1.32 -22.75
N GLY A 87 -6.94 -0.72 -23.42
CA GLY A 87 -7.84 -1.41 -24.34
C GLY A 87 -7.21 -1.56 -25.71
N GLY A 88 -7.43 -2.70 -26.35
CA GLY A 88 -7.05 -2.98 -27.74
C GLY A 88 -7.93 -2.29 -28.76
#